data_AF-A0A927H6X0-F1
#
_entry.id   AF-A0A927H6X0-F1
#
_cell.length_a   1.000
_cell.length_b   1.000
_cell.length_c   1.000
_cell.angle_alpha   90.00
_cell.angle_beta   90.00
_cell.angle_gamma   90.00
#
_symmetry.space_group_name_H-M   'P 1'
#
loop_
_entity.id
_entity.type
_entity.pdbx_description
1 polymer ?
#
loop_
_entity_poly.entity_id
_entity_poly.type
_entity_poly.pdbx_seq_one_letter_code
_entity_poly.pdbx_strand_id
1 'polypeptide(L)'
;MAIMAVITVFGVLTACSAEPPIDPELVEMTLSTEPETVTAGTPAKLQATFSGVELSDDAQVTFDFRVGDEPKLVDAVRSGEGFDADFTFPDKGIQTVYVHLYEGDLHLTKKKWVEVK
;
A
#
# COMPACT_ATOMS: atom_id res chain seq x y z
N MET A 1 39.20 -54.86 15.13
CA MET A 1 39.14 -54.05 13.90
C MET A 1 37.83 -54.35 13.20
N ALA A 2 37.05 -53.30 12.90
CA ALA A 2 35.85 -53.20 12.06
C ALA A 2 34.94 -52.14 12.73
N ILE A 3 35.33 -50.88 12.66
CA ILE A 3 34.81 -49.88 11.69
C ILE A 3 33.37 -49.47 12.03
N MET A 4 33.36 -48.34 12.74
CA MET A 4 32.36 -47.27 12.84
C MET A 4 31.43 -47.14 11.62
N ALA A 5 30.13 -46.97 11.87
CA ALA A 5 29.22 -46.29 10.95
C ALA A 5 28.11 -45.59 11.77
N VAL A 6 28.45 -44.39 12.25
CA VAL A 6 27.47 -43.36 12.65
C VAL A 6 27.18 -42.57 11.39
N ILE A 7 25.97 -42.65 10.84
CA ILE A 7 25.45 -41.65 9.90
C ILE A 7 24.02 -41.30 10.29
N THR A 8 23.93 -40.18 10.98
CA THR A 8 22.74 -39.37 11.25
C THR A 8 22.17 -38.86 9.93
N VAL A 9 20.88 -39.10 9.65
CA VAL A 9 20.16 -38.44 8.55
C VAL A 9 19.17 -37.47 9.18
N PHE A 10 19.59 -36.21 9.24
CA PHE A 10 18.76 -35.03 9.49
C PHE A 10 18.60 -34.30 8.16
N GLY A 11 17.39 -33.85 7.82
CA GLY A 11 17.20 -32.88 6.74
C GLY A 11 16.04 -33.19 5.80
N VAL A 12 14.81 -33.02 6.26
CA VAL A 12 13.73 -32.62 5.34
C VAL A 12 13.67 -31.11 5.43
N LEU A 13 14.50 -30.43 4.63
CA LEU A 13 14.36 -28.98 4.45
C LEU A 13 13.09 -28.77 3.63
N THR A 14 12.07 -28.24 4.28
CA THR A 14 10.90 -27.66 3.63
C THR A 14 11.39 -26.60 2.66
N ALA A 15 11.26 -26.86 1.37
CA ALA A 15 11.46 -25.85 0.33
C ALA A 15 10.38 -24.78 0.53
N CYS A 16 10.72 -23.70 1.23
CA CYS A 16 9.96 -22.47 1.16
C CYS A 16 10.06 -21.99 -0.27
N SER A 17 8.95 -22.15 -1.01
CA SER A 17 8.76 -21.50 -2.31
C SER A 17 8.59 -20.01 -2.03
N ALA A 18 9.69 -19.31 -1.81
CA ALA A 18 9.69 -17.86 -1.68
C ALA A 18 9.56 -17.28 -3.09
N GLU A 19 8.42 -16.66 -3.37
CA GLU A 19 8.25 -15.85 -4.57
C GLU A 19 9.34 -14.77 -4.61
N PRO A 20 9.83 -14.41 -5.81
CA PRO A 20 10.83 -13.36 -5.93
C PRO A 20 10.32 -12.06 -5.26
N PRO A 21 11.15 -11.36 -4.49
CA PRO A 21 10.73 -10.12 -3.85
C PRO A 21 10.33 -9.09 -4.90
N ILE A 22 9.21 -8.40 -4.66
CA ILE A 22 8.73 -7.28 -5.48
C ILE A 22 9.77 -6.15 -5.43
N ASP A 23 10.18 -5.63 -6.59
CA ASP A 23 11.06 -4.45 -6.67
C ASP A 23 10.26 -3.16 -6.40
N PRO A 24 10.45 -2.47 -5.26
CA PRO A 24 9.67 -1.29 -4.91
C PRO A 24 9.87 -0.12 -5.87
N GLU A 25 10.97 -0.10 -6.64
CA GLU A 25 11.27 0.97 -7.60
C GLU A 25 10.39 0.88 -8.86
N LEU A 26 9.91 -0.32 -9.20
CA LEU A 26 9.04 -0.55 -10.34
C LEU A 26 7.56 -0.26 -10.04
N VAL A 27 7.20 -0.14 -8.76
CA VAL A 27 5.82 0.10 -8.36
C VAL A 27 5.48 1.57 -8.51
N GLU A 28 4.56 1.87 -9.42
CA GLU A 28 3.98 3.20 -9.57
C GLU A 28 2.62 3.28 -8.88
N MET A 29 2.23 4.51 -8.51
CA MET A 29 0.91 4.77 -7.94
C MET A 29 0.31 6.03 -8.56
N THR A 30 -0.95 5.93 -8.95
CA THR A 30 -1.77 7.08 -9.35
C THR A 30 -2.86 7.34 -8.32
N LEU A 31 -3.18 8.63 -8.12
CA LEU A 31 -4.20 9.09 -7.20
C LEU A 31 -5.19 9.95 -7.98
N SER A 32 -6.47 9.61 -7.90
CA SER A 32 -7.58 10.40 -8.44
C SER A 32 -8.59 10.74 -7.35
N THR A 33 -9.44 11.73 -7.62
CA THR A 33 -10.52 12.13 -6.70
C THR A 33 -11.86 12.26 -7.43
N GLU A 34 -12.94 11.96 -6.73
CA GLU A 34 -14.30 12.23 -7.15
C GLU A 34 -15.03 13.06 -6.07
N PRO A 35 -15.44 14.31 -6.36
CA PRO A 35 -15.24 15.03 -7.63
C PRO A 35 -13.76 15.33 -7.93
N GLU A 36 -13.45 15.58 -9.22
CA GLU A 36 -12.10 15.96 -9.66
C GLU A 36 -11.63 17.27 -9.00
N THR A 37 -12.54 18.23 -8.83
CA THR A 37 -12.28 19.44 -8.04
C THR A 37 -12.71 19.22 -6.59
N VAL A 38 -11.74 19.00 -5.71
CA VAL A 38 -11.98 18.84 -4.27
C VAL A 38 -12.21 20.20 -3.62
N THR A 39 -13.25 20.33 -2.81
CA THR A 39 -13.60 21.55 -2.07
C THR A 39 -13.55 21.28 -0.57
N ALA A 40 -12.94 22.19 0.21
CA ALA A 40 -12.86 22.05 1.65
C ALA A 40 -14.27 21.92 2.29
N GLY A 41 -14.40 21.03 3.27
CA GLY A 41 -15.67 20.75 3.95
C GLY A 41 -16.66 19.87 3.17
N THR A 42 -16.33 19.46 1.93
CA THR A 42 -17.16 18.53 1.14
C THR A 42 -16.50 17.15 1.10
N PRO A 43 -17.27 16.04 1.19
CA PRO A 43 -16.74 14.70 0.97
C PRO A 43 -16.14 14.57 -0.43
N ALA A 44 -14.95 13.97 -0.50
CA ALA A 44 -14.36 13.51 -1.74
C ALA A 44 -13.98 12.03 -1.57
N LYS A 45 -14.25 11.24 -2.60
CA LYS A 45 -13.70 9.91 -2.73
C LYS A 45 -12.31 10.03 -3.33
N LEU A 46 -11.33 9.34 -2.76
CA LEU A 46 -10.00 9.16 -3.31
C LEU A 46 -9.87 7.74 -3.82
N GLN A 47 -9.19 7.57 -4.95
CA GLN A 47 -8.87 6.26 -5.49
C GLN A 47 -7.37 6.16 -5.77
N ALA A 48 -6.72 5.15 -5.21
CA ALA A 48 -5.34 4.78 -5.51
C ALA A 48 -5.31 3.56 -6.41
N THR A 49 -4.56 3.63 -7.51
CA THR A 49 -4.26 2.47 -8.38
C THR A 49 -2.76 2.28 -8.49
N PHE A 50 -2.34 1.02 -8.65
CA PHE A 50 -0.94 0.61 -8.67
C PHE A 50 -0.62 -0.12 -9.97
N SER A 51 0.59 0.07 -10.46
CA SER A 51 1.13 -0.65 -11.62
C SER A 51 2.56 -1.09 -11.34
N GLY A 52 3.08 -2.03 -12.15
CA GLY A 52 4.40 -2.63 -11.91
C GLY A 52 4.44 -3.63 -10.75
N VAL A 53 3.27 -3.99 -10.20
CA VAL A 53 3.07 -5.00 -9.17
C VAL A 53 1.75 -5.73 -9.41
N GLU A 54 1.71 -7.03 -9.13
CA GLU A 54 0.48 -7.80 -9.02
C GLU A 54 0.07 -7.84 -7.55
N LEU A 55 -1.13 -7.37 -7.23
CA LEU A 55 -1.62 -7.28 -5.86
C LEU A 55 -2.53 -8.48 -5.57
N SER A 56 -2.22 -9.21 -4.51
CA SER A 56 -3.06 -10.31 -4.01
C SER A 56 -4.36 -9.76 -3.42
N ASP A 57 -5.30 -10.64 -3.07
CA ASP A 57 -6.53 -10.24 -2.37
C ASP A 57 -6.25 -9.68 -0.96
N ASP A 58 -5.10 -10.01 -0.37
CA ASP A 58 -4.70 -9.58 0.97
C ASP A 58 -4.05 -8.19 0.99
N ALA A 59 -3.78 -7.59 -0.18
CA ALA A 59 -3.18 -6.25 -0.23
C ALA A 59 -4.06 -5.22 0.45
N GLN A 60 -3.42 -4.37 1.26
CA GLN A 60 -4.06 -3.31 2.02
C GLN A 60 -3.47 -1.95 1.65
N VAL A 61 -4.34 -0.94 1.64
CA VAL A 61 -3.94 0.44 1.39
C VAL A 61 -4.45 1.33 2.51
N THR A 62 -3.59 2.20 3.01
CA THR A 62 -3.94 3.22 4.00
C THR A 62 -3.55 4.59 3.46
N PHE A 63 -4.50 5.51 3.47
CA PHE A 63 -4.27 6.93 3.21
C PHE A 63 -3.89 7.65 4.50
N ASP A 64 -2.77 8.33 4.49
CA ASP A 64 -2.28 9.22 5.54
C ASP A 64 -2.41 10.68 5.07
N PHE A 65 -3.46 11.33 5.56
CA PHE A 65 -3.75 12.74 5.28
C PHE A 65 -3.01 13.63 6.26
N ARG A 66 -2.07 14.44 5.75
CA ARG A 66 -1.36 15.45 6.55
C ARG A 66 -2.18 16.73 6.63
N VAL A 67 -3.21 16.70 7.47
CA VAL A 67 -4.09 17.83 7.76
C VAL A 67 -3.97 18.24 9.22
N GLY A 68 -3.77 19.53 9.50
CA GLY A 68 -3.51 20.01 10.86
C GLY A 68 -2.19 19.49 11.45
N ASP A 69 -2.17 19.30 12.77
CA ASP A 69 -0.95 18.91 13.51
C ASP A 69 -0.70 17.39 13.52
N GLU A 70 -1.76 16.57 13.40
CA GLU A 70 -1.69 15.11 13.47
C GLU A 70 -2.15 14.46 12.16
N PRO A 71 -1.47 13.39 11.70
CA PRO A 71 -1.91 12.65 10.53
C PRO A 71 -3.26 11.96 10.77
N LYS A 72 -4.13 11.98 9.77
CA LYS A 72 -5.36 11.16 9.77
C LYS A 72 -5.15 9.96 8.87
N LEU A 73 -5.21 8.76 9.46
CA LEU A 73 -5.09 7.50 8.74
C LEU A 73 -6.49 6.98 8.39
N VAL A 74 -6.70 6.59 7.14
CA VAL A 74 -7.94 5.99 6.64
C VAL A 74 -7.60 4.77 5.82
N ASP A 75 -8.09 3.60 6.24
CA ASP A 75 -7.95 2.38 5.48
C ASP A 75 -8.87 2.41 4.26
N ALA A 76 -8.32 2.03 3.11
CA ALA A 76 -9.03 2.02 1.86
C ALA A 76 -9.73 0.68 1.63
N VAL A 77 -10.82 0.72 0.89
CA VAL A 77 -11.59 -0.45 0.49
C VAL A 77 -11.23 -0.80 -0.95
N ARG A 78 -10.91 -2.06 -1.22
CA ARG A 78 -10.64 -2.53 -2.58
C ARG A 78 -11.86 -2.30 -3.50
N SER A 79 -11.63 -1.73 -4.66
CA SER A 79 -12.65 -1.29 -5.63
C SER A 79 -12.13 -1.47 -7.05
N GLY A 80 -12.53 -2.56 -7.71
CA GLY A 80 -11.99 -2.93 -9.03
C GLY A 80 -10.47 -3.15 -8.97
N GLU A 81 -9.73 -2.44 -9.82
CA GLU A 81 -8.24 -2.48 -9.86
C GLU A 81 -7.57 -1.53 -8.85
N GLY A 82 -8.35 -0.81 -8.05
CA GLY A 82 -7.85 0.20 -7.12
C GLY A 82 -8.38 0.06 -5.69
N PHE A 83 -8.13 1.09 -4.91
CA PHE A 83 -8.54 1.19 -3.51
C PHE A 83 -9.15 2.57 -3.24
N ASP A 84 -10.36 2.58 -2.70
CA ASP A 84 -11.14 3.78 -2.48
C ASP A 84 -11.17 4.16 -1.00
N ALA A 85 -11.10 5.46 -0.70
CA ALA A 85 -11.35 5.99 0.64
C ALA A 85 -12.13 7.30 0.55
N ASP A 86 -13.11 7.49 1.43
CA ASP A 86 -13.83 8.75 1.56
C ASP A 86 -13.13 9.65 2.58
N PHE A 87 -12.91 10.91 2.22
CA PHE A 87 -12.33 11.90 3.12
C PHE A 87 -12.89 13.30 2.87
N THR A 88 -13.10 14.05 3.96
CA THR A 88 -13.47 15.46 3.91
C THR A 88 -12.28 16.29 4.35
N PHE A 89 -11.65 16.98 3.41
CA PHE A 89 -10.55 17.90 3.72
C PHE A 89 -11.07 19.11 4.51
N PRO A 90 -10.51 19.40 5.70
CA PRO A 90 -10.99 20.51 6.52
C PRO A 90 -10.59 21.88 5.97
N ASP A 91 -9.43 21.96 5.34
CA ASP A 91 -8.79 23.21 4.93
C ASP A 91 -8.47 23.21 3.43
N LYS A 92 -8.58 24.39 2.82
CA LYS A 92 -8.16 24.64 1.42
C LYS A 92 -6.63 24.71 1.29
N GLY A 93 -6.14 24.53 0.07
CA GLY A 93 -4.72 24.59 -0.29
C GLY A 93 -4.19 23.26 -0.80
N ILE A 94 -2.87 23.18 -0.94
CA ILE A 94 -2.19 21.95 -1.36
C ILE A 94 -2.04 21.03 -0.15
N GLN A 95 -2.86 19.99 -0.08
CA GLN A 95 -2.84 18.99 0.97
C GLN A 95 -1.89 17.86 0.59
N THR A 96 -1.08 17.38 1.54
CA THR A 96 -0.20 16.23 1.32
C THR A 96 -0.93 14.96 1.75
N VAL A 97 -0.92 13.97 0.86
CA VAL A 97 -1.47 12.63 1.12
C VAL A 97 -0.35 11.61 0.90
N TYR A 98 -0.06 10.80 1.91
CA TYR A 98 0.78 9.63 1.77
C TYR A 98 -0.11 8.41 1.58
N VAL A 99 0.24 7.55 0.64
CA VAL A 99 -0.47 6.30 0.39
C VAL A 99 0.47 5.16 0.72
N HIS A 100 0.10 4.37 1.72
CA HIS A 100 0.81 3.18 2.13
C HIS A 100 0.20 1.98 1.42
N LEU A 101 1.03 1.14 0.79
CA LEU A 101 0.66 -0.16 0.24
C LEU A 101 1.35 -1.24 1.07
N TYR A 102 0.58 -2.24 1.50
CA TYR A 102 1.04 -3.45 2.17
C TYR A 102 0.65 -4.66 1.31
N GLU A 103 1.64 -5.44 0.86
CA GLU A 103 1.46 -6.65 0.05
C GLU A 103 2.51 -7.68 0.45
N GLY A 104 2.11 -8.74 1.17
CA GLY A 104 3.06 -9.66 1.79
C GLY A 104 4.08 -8.91 2.67
N ASP A 105 5.37 -9.01 2.33
CA ASP A 105 6.46 -8.29 3.00
C ASP A 105 6.74 -6.89 2.43
N LEU A 106 6.09 -6.50 1.32
CA LEU A 106 6.24 -5.19 0.73
C LEU A 106 5.48 -4.14 1.56
N HIS A 107 6.22 -3.16 2.08
CA HIS A 107 5.65 -1.90 2.58
C HIS A 107 6.20 -0.73 1.77
N LEU A 108 5.34 -0.12 0.97
CA LEU A 108 5.67 1.01 0.11
C LEU A 108 4.89 2.25 0.53
N THR A 109 5.54 3.41 0.49
CA THR A 109 4.88 4.70 0.74
C THR A 109 5.10 5.62 -0.45
N LYS A 110 4.01 6.19 -1.00
CA LYS A 110 4.07 7.17 -2.08
C LYS A 110 3.42 8.48 -1.64
N LYS A 111 4.12 9.60 -1.84
CA LYS A 111 3.62 10.95 -1.54
C LYS A 111 2.86 11.51 -2.75
N LYS A 112 1.70 12.10 -2.50
CA LYS A 112 0.90 12.85 -3.48
C LYS A 112 0.42 14.17 -2.90
N TRP A 113 -0.03 15.04 -3.80
CA TRP A 113 -0.65 16.32 -3.47
C TRP A 113 -2.06 16.34 -4.01
N VAL A 114 -2.98 16.87 -3.21
CA VAL A 114 -4.36 17.17 -3.63
C VAL A 114 -4.56 18.66 -3.47
N GLU A 115 -4.92 19.34 -4.55
CA GLU A 115 -5.32 20.73 -4.47
C GLU A 115 -6.78 20.81 -4.00
N VAL A 116 -6.99 21.41 -2.83
CA VAL A 116 -8.30 21.61 -2.23
C VAL A 116 -8.69 23.08 -2.37
N LYS A 117 -9.88 23.34 -2.91
CA LYS A 117 -10.40 24.70 -3.13
C LYS A 117 -11.20 25.20 -1.93
#